data_AF-A0A967WQ12-F1
#
_entry.id   AF-A0A967WQ12-F1
#
_cell.length_a   1.000
_cell.length_b   1.000
_cell.length_c   1.000
_cell.angle_alpha   90.00
_cell.angle_beta   90.00
_cell.angle_gamma   90.00
#
_symmetry.space_group_name_H-M   'P 1'
#
loop_
_entity.id
_entity.type
_entity.pdbx_description
1 polymer ?
#
loop_
_entity_poly.entity_id
_entity_poly.type
_entity_poly.pdbx_seq_one_letter_code
_entity_poly.pdbx_strand_id
1 'polypeptide(L)'
;ETGNPELRNDILKRNLTDEQIIEASNLIRGAGIELLTTNMLGLPGGTLAHDFETLALNHACKPAYANAFLYQPYPRTELGDYARNSGYVEGALDDID
;
A
#
# COMPACT_ATOMS: atom_id res chain seq x y z
N GLU A 1 -1.94 -0.10 3.65
CA GLU A 1 -1.56 -0.28 2.24
C GLU A 1 -0.35 0.56 1.87
N THR A 2 -0.45 1.88 1.79
CA THR A 2 0.71 2.76 1.58
C THR A 2 0.66 3.95 2.53
N GLY A 3 1.84 4.41 2.96
CA GLY A 3 2.02 5.59 3.82
C GLY A 3 1.98 6.90 3.04
N ASN A 4 2.23 6.88 1.74
CA ASN A 4 2.17 8.09 0.92
C ASN A 4 0.69 8.48 0.66
N PRO A 5 0.27 9.71 1.00
CA PRO A 5 -1.12 10.12 0.92
C PRO A 5 -1.64 10.25 -0.53
N GLU A 6 -0.80 10.66 -1.48
CA GLU A 6 -1.17 10.76 -2.90
C GLU A 6 -1.42 9.36 -3.49
N LEU A 7 -0.47 8.44 -3.32
CA LEU A 7 -0.68 7.04 -3.74
C LEU A 7 -1.90 6.41 -3.05
N ARG A 8 -2.11 6.68 -1.75
CA ARG A 8 -3.23 6.11 -0.99
C ARG A 8 -4.58 6.62 -1.48
N ASN A 9 -4.71 7.90 -1.81
CA ASN A 9 -5.99 8.52 -2.09
C ASN A 9 -6.28 8.64 -3.59
N ASP A 10 -5.26 8.92 -4.41
CA ASP A 10 -5.46 9.17 -5.84
C ASP A 10 -5.35 7.86 -6.63
N ILE A 11 -4.39 7.00 -6.29
CA ILE A 11 -4.16 5.72 -6.98
C ILE A 11 -5.01 4.60 -6.36
N LEU A 12 -4.99 4.45 -5.03
CA LEU A 12 -5.69 3.37 -4.32
C LEU A 12 -7.11 3.73 -3.86
N LYS A 13 -7.52 5.00 -3.99
CA LYS A 13 -8.88 5.47 -3.69
C LYS A 13 -9.35 5.17 -2.26
N ARG A 14 -8.44 5.22 -1.28
CA ARG A 14 -8.77 4.89 0.13
C ARG A 14 -9.45 6.02 0.87
N ASN A 15 -9.18 7.28 0.50
CA ASN A 15 -9.75 8.48 1.12
C ASN A 15 -9.53 8.51 2.65
N LEU A 16 -8.28 8.31 3.06
CA LEU A 16 -7.87 8.29 4.48
C LEU A 16 -6.70 9.25 4.72
N THR A 17 -6.76 9.98 5.82
CA THR A 17 -5.63 10.76 6.34
C THR A 17 -4.75 9.89 7.25
N ASP A 18 -3.50 10.32 7.46
CA ASP A 18 -2.59 9.61 8.36
C ASP A 18 -3.11 9.62 9.81
N GLU A 19 -3.73 10.73 10.23
CA GLU A 19 -4.30 10.88 11.57
C GLU A 19 -5.42 9.88 11.82
N GLN A 20 -6.29 9.65 10.83
CA GLN A 20 -7.36 8.65 10.94
C GLN A 20 -6.78 7.23 11.12
N ILE A 21 -5.71 6.91 10.41
CA ILE A 21 -5.05 5.59 10.47
C ILE A 21 -4.37 5.41 11.82
N ILE A 22 -3.65 6.43 12.30
CA ILE A 22 -2.92 6.40 13.57
C ILE A 22 -3.92 6.31 14.75
N GLU A 23 -4.99 7.10 14.71
CA GLU A 23 -6.00 7.10 15.78
C GLU A 23 -6.76 5.77 15.84
N ALA A 24 -7.16 5.22 14.69
CA ALA A 24 -7.75 3.87 14.65
C ALA A 24 -6.80 2.82 15.23
N SER A 25 -5.50 2.91 14.92
CA SER A 25 -4.48 2.00 15.45
C SER A 25 -4.33 2.13 16.97
N ASN A 26 -4.38 3.34 17.51
CA ASN A 26 -4.36 3.60 18.95
C ASN A 26 -5.59 3.02 19.66
N LEU A 27 -6.79 3.18 19.09
CA LEU A 27 -8.03 2.65 19.64
C LEU A 27 -8.02 1.12 19.70
N ILE A 28 -7.61 0.46 18.61
CA ILE A 28 -7.52 -1.01 18.53
C ILE A 28 -6.57 -1.54 19.61
N ARG A 29 -5.37 -0.95 19.71
CA ARG A 29 -4.37 -1.36 20.71
C ARG A 29 -4.82 -1.03 22.14
N GLY A 30 -5.50 0.11 22.34
CA GLY A 30 -6.06 0.50 23.64
C GLY A 30 -7.14 -0.45 24.14
N ALA A 31 -7.85 -1.12 23.23
CA ALA A 31 -8.79 -2.19 23.54
C ALA A 31 -8.13 -3.56 23.78
N GLY A 32 -6.80 -3.66 23.70
CA GLY A 32 -6.06 -4.92 23.87
C GLY A 32 -6.13 -5.86 22.67
N ILE A 33 -6.50 -5.36 21.49
CA ILE A 33 -6.57 -6.15 20.25
C ILE A 33 -5.24 -6.03 19.50
N GLU A 34 -4.72 -7.16 19.02
CA GLU A 34 -3.52 -7.15 18.18
C GLU A 34 -3.83 -6.63 16.77
N LEU A 35 -3.11 -5.57 16.39
CA LEU A 35 -3.23 -4.95 15.08
C LEU A 35 -2.23 -5.56 14.09
N LEU A 36 -2.73 -6.04 12.96
CA LEU A 36 -1.92 -6.39 11.80
C LEU A 36 -2.14 -5.35 10.70
N THR A 37 -1.05 -4.85 10.12
CA THR A 37 -1.12 -3.94 8.97
C THR A 37 -0.66 -4.65 7.70
N THR A 38 -1.34 -4.37 6.60
CA THR A 38 -0.95 -4.84 5.26
C THR A 38 -0.44 -3.67 4.43
N ASN A 39 0.68 -3.88 3.77
CA ASN A 39 1.39 -2.87 3.00
C ASN A 39 1.65 -3.37 1.58
N MET A 40 1.46 -2.50 0.60
CA MET A 40 1.81 -2.72 -0.79
C MET A 40 2.97 -1.80 -1.13
N LEU A 41 4.08 -2.38 -1.56
CA LEU A 41 5.31 -1.68 -1.96
C LEU A 41 5.48 -1.75 -3.47
N GLY A 42 6.19 -0.79 -4.05
CA GLY A 42 6.42 -0.74 -5.50
C GLY A 42 5.14 -0.50 -6.30
N LEU A 43 4.22 0.30 -5.76
CA LEU A 43 3.01 0.71 -6.49
C LEU A 43 3.40 1.48 -7.77
N PRO A 44 2.65 1.31 -8.87
CA PRO A 44 2.90 2.07 -10.10
C PRO A 44 2.76 3.57 -9.83
N GLY A 45 3.69 4.37 -10.37
CA GLY A 45 3.79 5.80 -10.06
C GLY A 45 4.46 6.12 -8.70
N GLY A 46 4.77 5.10 -7.89
CA GLY A 46 5.49 5.23 -6.64
C GLY A 46 7.01 5.31 -6.79
N THR A 47 7.69 5.63 -5.69
CA THR A 47 9.16 5.63 -5.58
C THR A 47 9.57 4.91 -4.31
N LEU A 48 10.85 4.55 -4.20
CA LEU A 48 11.39 3.98 -2.96
C LEU A 48 11.20 4.93 -1.75
N ALA A 49 11.18 6.26 -1.96
CA ALA A 49 10.90 7.21 -0.89
C ALA A 49 9.46 7.07 -0.37
N HIS A 50 8.48 6.89 -1.26
CA HIS A 50 7.09 6.64 -0.89
C HIS A 50 6.93 5.30 -0.13
N ASP A 51 7.72 4.29 -0.48
CA ASP A 51 7.76 3.03 0.26
C ASP A 51 8.33 3.22 1.68
N PHE A 52 9.33 4.09 1.86
CA PHE A 52 9.81 4.46 3.20
C PHE A 52 8.81 5.29 4.02
N GLU A 53 7.97 6.11 3.38
CA GLU A 53 6.84 6.76 4.08
C GLU A 53 5.85 5.71 4.63
N THR A 54 5.67 4.59 3.92
CA THR A 54 4.90 3.44 4.42
C THR A 54 5.51 2.85 5.69
N LEU A 55 6.83 2.68 5.73
CA LEU A 55 7.53 2.25 6.94
C LEU A 55 7.33 3.24 8.10
N ALA A 56 7.45 4.54 7.83
CA ALA A 56 7.26 5.59 8.84
C ALA A 56 5.83 5.56 9.43
N LEU A 57 4.81 5.43 8.58
CA LEU A 57 3.42 5.34 9.04
C LEU A 57 3.18 4.06 9.88
N ASN A 58 3.71 2.92 9.45
CA ASN A 58 3.63 1.67 10.24
C ASN A 58 4.30 1.83 11.61
N HIS A 59 5.46 2.48 11.67
CA HIS A 59 6.13 2.76 12.94
C HIS A 59 5.25 3.61 13.87
N ALA A 60 4.57 4.64 13.35
CA ALA A 60 3.63 5.44 14.12
C ALA A 60 2.42 4.62 14.62
N CYS A 61 1.91 3.70 13.80
CA CYS A 61 0.77 2.87 14.13
C CYS A 61 1.08 1.79 15.19
N LYS A 62 2.35 1.36 15.31
CA LYS A 62 2.82 0.29 16.20
C LYS A 62 1.96 -0.99 16.12
N PRO A 63 1.83 -1.60 14.92
CA PRO A 63 1.17 -2.89 14.78
C PRO A 63 1.96 -3.99 15.48
N ALA A 64 1.29 -5.08 15.85
CA ALA A 64 1.94 -6.30 16.31
C ALA A 64 2.74 -6.97 15.18
N TYR A 65 2.24 -6.83 13.94
CA TYR A 65 2.91 -7.31 12.73
C TYR A 65 2.57 -6.43 11.53
N ALA A 66 3.58 -6.07 10.75
CA ALA A 66 3.44 -5.33 9.50
C ALA A 66 3.82 -6.22 8.34
N ASN A 67 2.84 -6.66 7.56
CA ASN A 67 3.07 -7.47 6.38
C ASN A 67 3.27 -6.59 5.16
N ALA A 68 4.28 -6.88 4.34
CA ALA A 68 4.57 -6.14 3.12
C ALA A 68 4.55 -7.07 1.91
N PHE A 69 3.85 -6.65 0.87
CA PHE A 69 3.78 -7.34 -0.41
C PHE A 69 4.30 -6.42 -1.51
N LEU A 70 5.10 -6.97 -2.41
CA LEU A 70 5.41 -6.28 -3.66
C LEU A 70 4.17 -6.31 -4.55
N TYR A 71 3.84 -5.16 -5.13
CA TYR A 71 2.69 -5.06 -6.01
C TYR A 71 2.86 -5.94 -7.25
N GLN A 72 1.80 -6.69 -7.58
CA GLN A 72 1.72 -7.51 -8.79
C GLN A 72 0.57 -6.97 -9.66
N PRO A 73 0.85 -6.58 -10.91
CA PRO A 73 -0.17 -6.05 -11.83
C PRO A 73 -1.23 -7.10 -12.18
N TYR A 74 -2.34 -7.10 -11.46
CA TYR A 74 -3.45 -8.02 -11.73
C TYR A 74 -4.23 -7.60 -12.98
N PRO A 75 -4.42 -8.51 -13.94
CA PRO A 75 -5.16 -8.21 -15.18
C PRO A 75 -6.61 -7.82 -14.89
N ARG A 76 -7.15 -6.89 -15.68
CA ARG A 76 -8.54 -6.41 -15.55
C ARG A 76 -8.82 -5.67 -14.24
N THR A 77 -7.78 -5.23 -13.53
CA THR A 77 -7.91 -4.25 -12.45
C THR A 77 -7.49 -2.89 -12.97
N GLU A 78 -8.14 -1.82 -12.52
CA GLU A 78 -7.81 -0.46 -12.93
C GLU A 78 -6.32 -0.13 -12.66
N LEU A 79 -5.80 -0.60 -11.52
CA LEU A 79 -4.40 -0.41 -11.16
C LEU A 79 -3.45 -1.22 -12.04
N GLY A 80 -3.84 -2.44 -12.43
CA GLY A 80 -3.06 -3.28 -13.33
C GLY A 80 -3.04 -2.73 -14.75
N ASP A 81 -4.16 -2.21 -15.24
CA ASP A 81 -4.25 -1.54 -16.53
C ASP A 81 -3.44 -0.23 -16.51
N TYR A 82 -3.49 0.54 -15.42
CA TYR A 82 -2.64 1.72 -15.21
C TYR A 82 -1.15 1.35 -15.23
N ALA A 83 -0.74 0.30 -14.53
CA ALA A 83 0.65 -0.15 -14.51
C ALA A 83 1.13 -0.53 -15.92
N ARG A 84 0.32 -1.27 -16.68
CA ARG A 84 0.63 -1.71 -18.04
C ARG A 84 0.68 -0.54 -19.02
N ASN A 85 -0.33 0.31 -19.02
CA ASN A 85 -0.43 1.44 -19.95
C ASN A 85 0.64 2.51 -19.69
N SER A 86 1.16 2.58 -18.46
CA SER A 86 2.26 3.48 -18.09
C SER A 86 3.65 2.88 -18.30
N GLY A 87 3.75 1.65 -18.82
CA GLY A 87 5.03 1.00 -19.10
C GLY A 87 5.78 0.46 -17.88
N TYR A 88 5.11 0.28 -16.73
CA TYR A 88 5.72 -0.30 -15.52
C TYR A 88 5.80 -1.83 -15.52
N VAL A 89 5.27 -2.47 -16.57
CA VAL A 89 5.19 -3.94 -16.68
C VAL A 89 5.86 -4.37 -17.97
N GLU A 90 6.85 -5.26 -17.86
CA GLU A 90 7.45 -5.97 -18.98
C GLU A 90 6.81 -7.36 -19.12
N GLY A 91 6.53 -7.77 -20.36
CA GLY A 91 5.92 -9.07 -20.67
C GLY A 91 4.38 -9.11 -20.57
N ALA A 92 3.82 -10.14 -21.19
CA ALA A 92 2.42 -10.54 -21.11
C ALA A 92 2.28 -11.74 -20.16
N LEU A 93 1.07 -11.94 -19.63
CA LEU A 93 0.76 -13.18 -18.89
C LEU A 93 1.02 -14.41 -19.76
N ASP A 94 0.78 -14.27 -21.06
CA ASP A 94 0.95 -15.32 -22.06
C ASP A 94 2.44 -15.65 -22.31
N ASP A 95 3.37 -14.85 -21.76
CA ASP A 95 4.82 -15.09 -21.83
C ASP A 95 5.33 -15.96 -20.66
N ILE A 96 4.45 -16.36 -19.74
CA ILE A 96 4.78 -17.23 -18.61
C ILE A 96 4.47 -18.67 -19.03
N ASP A 97 5.50 -19.41 -19.46
CA ASP A 97 5.45 -20.85 -19.77
C ASP A 97 5.15 -21.73 -18.53
#